data_AF-A0A3D0WR72-F1
#
_entry.id   AF-A0A3D0WR72-F1
#
_cell.length_a   1.000
_cell.length_b   1.000
_cell.length_c   1.000
_cell.angle_alpha   90.00
_cell.angle_beta   90.00
_cell.angle_gamma   90.00
#
_symmetry.space_group_name_H-M   'P 1'
#
loop_
_entity.id
_entity.type
_entity.pdbx_description
1 polymer ?
#
loop_
_entity_poly.entity_id
_entity_poly.type
_entity_poly.pdbx_seq_one_letter_code
_entity_poly.pdbx_strand_id
1 'polypeptide(L)'
;EKVVDIQRIIGADIMMAFDECTPGDADYDYAKKSLELTERWLKRCMDRFNETEGLYGYKQTLFPIVQGCVYPDLRRRAAENVASFEADGNAIGGLAVGEPTEKMYEMVELVNEILPKDKPRYLMGVGTPANLLEG
;
A
#
# COMPACT_ATOMS: atom_id res chain seq x y z
N GLU A 1 13.17 8.23 0.70
CA GLU A 1 13.50 9.40 -0.16
C GLU A 1 14.05 8.97 -1.51
N LYS A 2 15.21 8.29 -1.59
CA LYS A 2 15.82 7.92 -2.89
C LYS A 2 14.88 7.22 -3.87
N VAL A 3 14.00 6.34 -3.40
CA VAL A 3 13.01 5.63 -4.24
C VAL A 3 11.99 6.59 -4.87
N VAL A 4 11.61 7.65 -4.16
CA VAL A 4 10.75 8.72 -4.71
C VAL A 4 11.52 9.50 -5.77
N ASP A 5 12.76 9.91 -5.48
CA ASP A 5 13.59 10.65 -6.43
C ASP A 5 13.86 9.84 -7.72
N ILE A 6 14.11 8.53 -7.58
CA ILE A 6 14.30 7.65 -8.72
C ILE A 6 13.01 7.55 -9.56
N GLN A 7 11.85 7.37 -8.94
CA GLN A 7 10.58 7.31 -9.67
C GLN A 7 10.22 8.65 -10.34
N ARG A 8 10.58 9.79 -9.73
CA ARG A 8 10.52 11.13 -10.35
C ARG A 8 11.36 11.18 -11.62
N ILE A 9 12.62 10.74 -11.56
CA ILE A 9 13.56 10.71 -12.68
C ILE A 9 13.15 9.71 -13.76
N ILE A 10 12.54 8.59 -13.40
CA ILE A 10 11.99 7.65 -14.40
C ILE A 10 10.82 8.29 -15.15
N GLY A 11 10.10 9.22 -14.50
CA GLY A 11 8.87 9.78 -15.04
C GLY A 11 7.72 8.80 -14.93
N ALA A 12 7.54 8.18 -13.75
CA ALA A 12 6.37 7.34 -13.49
C ALA A 12 5.13 8.19 -13.23
N ASP A 13 4.03 7.96 -13.94
CA ASP A 13 2.76 8.68 -13.70
C ASP A 13 2.20 8.38 -12.29
N ILE A 14 2.23 7.10 -11.91
CA ILE A 14 1.84 6.61 -10.58
C ILE A 14 3.08 6.00 -9.94
N MET A 15 3.52 6.62 -8.84
CA MET A 15 4.61 6.14 -8.02
C MET A 15 4.06 5.33 -6.84
N MET A 16 4.85 4.39 -6.36
CA MET A 16 4.51 3.59 -5.19
C MET A 16 5.39 4.00 -4.00
N ALA A 17 4.78 4.08 -2.81
CA ALA A 17 5.52 4.28 -1.58
C ALA A 17 6.46 3.09 -1.31
N PHE A 18 7.62 3.35 -0.71
CA PHE A 18 8.55 2.29 -0.35
C PHE A 18 8.06 1.58 0.93
N ASP A 19 7.98 0.26 0.89
CA ASP A 19 7.45 -0.58 1.96
C ASP A 19 8.30 -1.84 2.19
N GLU A 20 7.98 -2.58 3.25
CA GLU A 20 8.46 -3.95 3.46
C GLU A 20 7.27 -4.91 3.36
N CYS A 21 7.39 -5.92 2.48
CA CYS A 21 6.38 -6.96 2.34
C CYS A 21 6.77 -8.19 3.16
N THR A 22 5.93 -8.55 4.13
CA THR A 22 6.11 -9.77 4.92
C THR A 22 5.61 -11.01 4.16
N PRO A 23 6.13 -12.21 4.45
CA PRO A 23 5.50 -13.47 4.04
C PRO A 23 4.06 -13.59 4.57
N GLY A 24 3.21 -14.35 3.87
CA GLY A 24 1.79 -14.52 4.24
C GLY A 24 1.56 -15.33 5.52
N ASP A 25 2.58 -16.06 5.97
CA ASP A 25 2.61 -16.86 7.20
C ASP A 25 3.48 -16.22 8.30
N ALA A 26 3.88 -14.97 8.12
CA ALA A 26 4.65 -14.21 9.10
C ALA A 26 3.94 -14.19 10.47
N ASP A 27 4.71 -14.39 11.54
CA ASP A 27 4.19 -14.24 12.89
C ASP A 27 3.79 -12.78 13.18
N TYR A 28 2.90 -12.63 14.15
CA TYR A 28 2.31 -11.34 14.49
C TYR A 28 3.37 -10.28 14.90
N ASP A 29 4.39 -10.68 15.65
CA ASP A 29 5.41 -9.73 16.12
C ASP A 29 6.29 -9.25 14.98
N TYR A 30 6.63 -10.14 14.03
CA TYR A 30 7.33 -9.75 12.81
C TYR A 30 6.47 -8.85 11.92
N ALA A 31 5.22 -9.23 11.67
CA ALA A 31 4.27 -8.45 10.88
C ALA A 31 4.08 -7.04 11.46
N LYS A 32 3.96 -6.92 12.79
CA LYS A 32 3.84 -5.64 13.49
C LYS A 32 5.09 -4.78 13.34
N LYS A 33 6.29 -5.35 13.56
CA LYS A 33 7.56 -4.61 13.41
C LYS A 33 7.78 -4.13 11.98
N SER A 34 7.46 -4.98 11.01
CA SER A 34 7.55 -4.67 9.57
C SER A 34 6.56 -3.56 9.19
N LEU A 35 5.33 -3.61 9.70
CA LEU A 35 4.34 -2.56 9.49
C LEU A 35 4.81 -1.22 10.09
N GLU A 36 5.32 -1.20 11.31
CA GLU A 36 5.85 0.02 11.93
C GLU A 36 7.01 0.64 11.12
N LEU A 37 7.84 -0.19 10.48
CA LEU A 37 8.89 0.27 9.57
C LEU A 37 8.31 0.87 8.29
N THR A 38 7.34 0.17 7.69
CA THR A 38 6.60 0.61 6.50
C THR A 38 5.91 1.95 6.74
N GLU A 39 5.24 2.15 7.87
CA GLU A 39 4.57 3.42 8.20
C GLU A 39 5.58 4.59 8.34
N ARG A 40 6.75 4.34 8.95
CA ARG A 40 7.83 5.34 9.02
C ARG A 40 8.36 5.70 7.63
N TRP A 41 8.52 4.71 6.75
CA TRP A 41 8.95 4.94 5.38
C TRP A 41 7.90 5.62 4.53
N LEU A 42 6.62 5.29 4.71
CA LEU A 42 5.51 5.96 4.05
C LEU A 42 5.54 7.46 4.34
N LYS A 43 5.66 7.84 5.62
CA LYS A 43 5.77 9.26 5.99
C LYS A 43 6.92 9.95 5.23
N ARG A 44 8.11 9.34 5.22
CA ARG A 44 9.28 9.86 4.51
C ARG A 44 9.08 9.93 2.99
N CYS A 45 8.31 9.01 2.41
CA CYS A 45 7.97 9.05 0.98
C CYS A 45 7.00 10.20 0.68
N MET A 46 5.95 10.36 1.48
CA MET A 46 4.98 11.44 1.33
C MET A 46 5.62 12.81 1.53
N ASP A 47 6.42 12.98 2.58
CA ASP A 47 7.18 14.21 2.82
C ASP A 47 8.05 14.55 1.61
N ARG A 48 8.86 13.59 1.13
CA ARG A 48 9.75 13.81 -0.02
C ARG A 48 9.01 14.09 -1.32
N PHE A 49 7.88 13.41 -1.55
CA PHE A 49 7.04 13.61 -2.72
C PHE A 49 6.46 15.03 -2.75
N ASN A 50 6.03 15.55 -1.60
CA ASN A 50 5.48 16.90 -1.45
C ASN A 50 6.56 18.00 -1.51
N GLU A 51 7.80 17.70 -1.12
CA GLU A 51 8.95 18.63 -1.23
C GLU A 51 9.51 18.75 -2.66
N THR A 52 9.06 17.91 -3.59
CA THR A 52 9.61 17.83 -4.96
C THR A 52 8.52 17.97 -6.02
N GLU A 53 8.91 18.47 -7.18
CA GLU A 53 8.02 18.59 -8.35
C GLU A 53 8.36 17.57 -9.44
N GLY A 54 7.42 17.35 -10.36
CA GLY A 54 7.63 16.46 -11.51
C GLY A 54 8.59 17.09 -12.53
N LEU A 55 9.43 16.27 -13.17
CA LEU A 55 10.51 16.75 -14.05
C LEU A 55 10.09 16.97 -15.51
N TYR A 56 8.90 16.52 -15.91
CA TYR A 56 8.48 16.38 -17.31
C TYR A 56 7.24 17.19 -17.69
N GLY A 57 6.85 18.17 -16.85
CA GLY A 57 5.71 19.05 -17.14
C GLY A 57 4.33 18.41 -16.95
N TYR A 58 4.25 17.26 -16.28
CA TYR A 58 2.99 16.63 -15.86
C TYR A 58 3.03 16.27 -14.37
N LYS A 59 1.84 16.14 -13.77
CA LYS A 59 1.68 15.74 -12.37
C LYS A 59 1.87 14.23 -12.24
N GLN A 60 2.83 13.82 -11.43
CA GLN A 60 2.92 12.44 -10.96
C GLN A 60 2.19 12.32 -9.61
N THR A 61 1.69 11.14 -9.29
CA THR A 61 1.07 10.84 -7.98
C THR A 61 1.86 9.77 -7.22
N LEU A 62 1.61 9.64 -5.91
CA LEU A 62 2.24 8.65 -5.04
C LEU A 62 1.16 7.87 -4.29
N PHE A 63 1.13 6.55 -4.49
CA PHE A 63 0.18 5.65 -3.83
C PHE A 63 0.83 5.07 -2.55
N PRO A 64 0.28 5.38 -1.37
CA PRO A 64 0.58 4.65 -0.14
C PRO A 64 0.15 3.18 -0.24
N ILE A 65 0.84 2.30 0.49
CA ILE A 65 0.60 0.86 0.49
C ILE A 65 0.16 0.40 1.88
N VAL A 66 -1.01 -0.23 1.95
CA VAL A 66 -1.52 -0.90 3.15
C VAL A 66 -0.83 -2.26 3.30
N GLN A 67 -0.10 -2.45 4.39
CA GLN A 67 0.51 -3.72 4.81
C GLN A 67 -0.16 -4.24 6.09
N GLY A 68 0.34 -5.35 6.65
CA GLY A 68 -0.17 -5.92 7.92
C GLY A 68 -0.46 -7.42 7.90
N CYS A 69 0.05 -8.15 6.91
CA CYS A 69 -0.15 -9.60 6.75
C CYS A 69 -1.65 -9.95 6.76
N VAL A 70 -2.05 -11.04 7.44
CA VAL A 70 -3.44 -11.50 7.59
C VAL A 70 -4.06 -11.14 8.95
N TYR A 71 -3.53 -10.09 9.61
CA TYR A 71 -3.97 -9.67 10.94
C TYR A 71 -4.93 -8.47 10.86
N PRO A 72 -6.21 -8.61 11.25
CA PRO A 72 -7.24 -7.58 11.10
C PRO A 72 -6.91 -6.25 11.78
N ASP A 73 -6.31 -6.29 12.97
CA ASP A 73 -5.97 -5.11 13.76
C ASP A 73 -4.80 -4.33 13.16
N LEU A 74 -3.77 -5.02 12.68
CA LEU A 74 -2.67 -4.40 11.93
C LEU A 74 -3.16 -3.79 10.61
N ARG A 75 -4.02 -4.50 9.88
CA ARG A 75 -4.62 -4.01 8.62
C ARG A 75 -5.51 -2.80 8.83
N ARG A 76 -6.32 -2.78 9.89
CA ARG A 76 -7.18 -1.64 10.24
C ARG A 76 -6.34 -0.39 10.52
N ARG A 77 -5.34 -0.53 11.40
CA ARG A 77 -4.39 0.55 11.70
C ARG A 77 -3.68 1.05 10.44
N ALA A 78 -3.18 0.14 9.62
CA ALA A 78 -2.48 0.48 8.39
C ALA A 78 -3.38 1.24 7.41
N ALA A 79 -4.62 0.79 7.22
CA ALA A 79 -5.60 1.44 6.36
C ALA A 79 -5.99 2.84 6.85
N GLU A 80 -6.19 3.01 8.16
CA GLU A 80 -6.46 4.32 8.78
C GLU A 80 -5.28 5.28 8.59
N ASN A 81 -4.06 4.81 8.84
CA ASN A 81 -2.85 5.60 8.61
C ASN A 81 -2.70 6.00 7.14
N VAL A 82 -2.86 5.05 6.22
CA VAL A 82 -2.81 5.30 4.77
C VAL A 82 -3.88 6.30 4.33
N ALA A 83 -5.14 6.14 4.78
CA ALA A 83 -6.23 7.04 4.44
C ALA A 83 -5.97 8.48 4.92
N SER A 84 -5.29 8.65 6.06
CA SER A 84 -4.97 9.96 6.63
C SER A 84 -4.05 10.84 5.77
N PHE A 85 -3.31 10.25 4.83
CA PHE A 85 -2.46 10.99 3.89
C PHE A 85 -3.22 11.61 2.72
N GLU A 86 -4.49 11.23 2.53
CA GLU A 86 -5.37 11.76 1.48
C GLU A 86 -4.75 11.70 0.06
N ALA A 87 -3.91 10.70 -0.23
CA ALA A 87 -3.28 10.50 -1.54
C ALA A 87 -4.31 10.34 -2.67
N ASP A 88 -3.90 10.47 -3.94
CA ASP A 88 -4.83 10.36 -5.08
C ASP A 88 -5.34 8.92 -5.31
N GLY A 89 -4.71 7.91 -4.70
CA GLY A 89 -5.15 6.52 -4.67
C GLY A 89 -4.35 5.70 -3.66
N ASN A 90 -4.78 4.47 -3.40
CA ASN A 90 -4.26 3.65 -2.31
C ASN A 90 -4.00 2.23 -2.79
N ALA A 91 -2.90 1.62 -2.37
CA ALA A 91 -2.58 0.24 -2.71
C ALA A 91 -2.76 -0.69 -1.51
N ILE A 92 -3.07 -1.95 -1.81
CA ILE A 92 -3.23 -3.04 -0.84
C ILE A 92 -2.13 -4.07 -1.18
N GLY A 93 -1.12 -4.14 -0.32
CA GLY A 93 0.05 -5.01 -0.49
C GLY A 93 0.01 -6.23 0.42
N GLY A 94 0.87 -7.21 0.14
CA GLY A 94 1.09 -8.36 1.02
C GLY A 94 -0.10 -9.31 1.15
N LEU A 95 -0.91 -9.45 0.09
CA LEU A 95 -2.06 -10.38 -0.01
C LEU A 95 -1.99 -11.20 -1.32
N ALA A 96 -0.78 -11.60 -1.69
CA ALA A 96 -0.53 -12.51 -2.80
C ALA A 96 0.77 -13.30 -2.57
N VAL A 97 1.06 -13.62 -1.30
CA VAL A 97 2.39 -14.04 -0.83
C VAL A 97 2.38 -15.39 -0.11
N GLY A 98 1.31 -16.18 -0.33
CA GLY A 98 1.20 -17.56 0.13
C GLY A 98 0.12 -17.77 1.20
N GLU A 99 -0.62 -16.73 1.58
CA GLU A 99 -1.75 -16.84 2.47
C GLU A 99 -2.98 -17.52 1.82
N PRO A 100 -3.89 -18.10 2.61
CA PRO A 100 -5.16 -18.64 2.09
C PRO A 100 -6.01 -17.57 1.41
N THR A 101 -6.68 -17.92 0.32
CA THR A 101 -7.52 -17.00 -0.47
C THR A 101 -8.64 -16.38 0.36
N GLU A 102 -9.24 -17.12 1.29
CA GLU A 102 -10.28 -16.61 2.20
C GLU A 102 -9.74 -15.51 3.11
N LYS A 103 -8.47 -15.64 3.56
CA LYS A 103 -7.81 -14.61 4.37
C LYS A 103 -7.48 -13.37 3.55
N MET A 104 -7.06 -13.54 2.31
CA MET A 104 -6.92 -12.41 1.38
C MET A 104 -8.23 -11.63 1.28
N TYR A 105 -9.36 -12.30 0.99
CA TYR A 105 -10.66 -11.63 0.86
C TYR A 105 -11.11 -10.93 2.15
N GLU A 106 -10.98 -11.59 3.31
CA GLU A 106 -11.30 -11.00 4.61
C GLU A 106 -10.50 -9.69 4.84
N MET A 107 -9.22 -9.68 4.49
CA MET A 107 -8.38 -8.47 4.65
C MET A 107 -8.72 -7.40 3.62
N VAL A 108 -9.02 -7.78 2.38
CA VAL A 108 -9.44 -6.83 1.33
C VAL A 108 -10.74 -6.14 1.72
N GLU A 109 -11.75 -6.89 2.17
CA GLU A 109 -13.02 -6.34 2.64
C GLU A 109 -12.81 -5.34 3.78
N LEU A 110 -12.05 -5.72 4.81
CA LEU A 110 -11.74 -4.87 5.96
C LEU A 110 -11.02 -3.58 5.55
N VAL A 111 -10.04 -3.66 4.66
CA VAL A 111 -9.33 -2.48 4.15
C VAL A 111 -10.25 -1.61 3.29
N ASN A 112 -11.13 -2.21 2.49
CA ASN A 112 -12.09 -1.53 1.63
C ASN A 112 -13.17 -0.74 2.41
N GLU A 113 -13.51 -1.16 3.64
CA GLU A 113 -14.41 -0.42 4.53
C GLU A 113 -13.80 0.90 5.01
N ILE A 114 -12.47 0.97 5.11
CA ILE A 114 -11.73 2.08 5.72
C ILE A 114 -11.22 3.05 4.66
N LEU A 115 -10.65 2.53 3.57
CA LEU A 115 -10.07 3.38 2.53
C LEU A 115 -11.13 4.27 1.87
N PRO A 116 -10.77 5.47 1.37
CA PRO A 116 -11.70 6.34 0.65
C PRO A 116 -12.37 5.61 -0.52
N LYS A 117 -13.70 5.77 -0.67
CA LYS A 117 -14.50 5.09 -1.71
C LYS A 117 -14.43 5.77 -3.07
N ASP A 118 -14.09 7.05 -3.08
CA ASP A 118 -13.96 7.92 -4.23
C ASP A 118 -12.55 7.88 -4.86
N LYS A 119 -11.64 7.10 -4.28
CA LYS A 119 -10.25 6.99 -4.73
C LYS A 119 -9.93 5.59 -5.25
N PRO A 120 -9.08 5.47 -6.28
CA PRO A 120 -8.62 4.18 -6.78
C PRO A 120 -7.99 3.33 -5.68
N ARG A 121 -8.25 2.03 -5.74
CA ARG A 121 -7.68 1.02 -4.86
C ARG A 121 -6.96 -0.03 -5.70
N TYR A 122 -5.68 -0.23 -5.46
CA TYR A 122 -4.85 -1.14 -6.23
C TYR A 122 -4.45 -2.37 -5.38
N LEU A 123 -5.08 -3.51 -5.63
CA LEU A 123 -4.67 -4.79 -5.05
C LEU A 123 -3.43 -5.34 -5.79
N MET A 124 -2.29 -5.36 -5.12
CA MET A 124 -1.00 -5.64 -5.73
C MET A 124 -0.73 -7.14 -5.86
N GLY A 125 -0.38 -7.61 -7.06
CA GLY A 125 0.13 -8.96 -7.29
C GLY A 125 -0.92 -10.09 -7.32
N VAL A 126 -2.20 -9.75 -7.21
CA VAL A 126 -3.32 -10.71 -7.32
C VAL A 126 -3.78 -10.83 -8.78
N GLY A 127 -4.17 -12.04 -9.22
CA GLY A 127 -4.49 -12.18 -10.65
C GLY A 127 -5.20 -13.43 -11.15
N THR A 128 -5.70 -14.36 -10.33
CA THR A 128 -6.57 -15.39 -10.92
C THR A 128 -7.89 -14.76 -11.37
N PRO A 129 -8.54 -15.25 -12.44
CA PRO A 129 -9.82 -14.70 -12.88
C PRO A 129 -10.88 -14.66 -11.77
N ALA A 130 -10.89 -15.66 -10.87
CA ALA A 130 -11.77 -15.66 -9.70
C ALA A 130 -11.44 -14.52 -8.73
N ASN A 131 -10.17 -14.23 -8.48
CA ASN A 131 -9.79 -13.11 -7.61
C ASN A 131 -10.15 -11.74 -8.18
N LEU A 132 -10.18 -11.59 -9.51
CA LEU A 132 -10.61 -10.34 -10.16
C LEU A 132 -12.12 -10.10 -10.10
N LEU A 133 -12.92 -11.17 -9.97
CA LEU A 133 -14.38 -11.07 -9.87
C LEU A 133 -14.88 -10.80 -8.45
N GLU A 134 -14.14 -11.30 -7.45
CA GLU A 134 -14.50 -11.19 -6.03
C GLU A 134 -13.87 -9.97 -5.33
N GLY A 135 -12.89 -9.31 -5.97
CA GLY A 135 -12.09 -8.22 -5.39
C GLY A 135 -12.72 -6.83 -5.43
#